data_AF-A0A654LSP3-F1
#
_entry.id   AF-A0A654LSP3-F1
#
_cell.length_a   1.000
_cell.length_b   1.000
_cell.length_c   1.000
_cell.angle_alpha   90.00
_cell.angle_beta   90.00
_cell.angle_gamma   90.00
#
_symmetry.space_group_name_H-M   'P 1'
#
loop_
_entity.id
_entity.type
_entity.pdbx_description
1 polymer ?
#
loop_
_entity_poly.entity_id
_entity_poly.type
_entity_poly.pdbx_seq_one_letter_code
_entity_poly.pdbx_strand_id
1 'polypeptide(L)'
;MLLIFGFAFQLPVAMWALTKTRIVNSNFWKDNLRYVVIFLVILGAIITPDGSGITMWFVVGPLMLLYVIGIIAIQIDLRITKYN
;
A
#
# COMPACT_ATOMS: atom_id res chain seq x y z
N MET A 1 -13.15 -2.90 12.73
CA MET A 1 -11.97 -2.06 12.47
C MET A 1 -10.66 -2.80 12.68
N LEU A 2 -10.44 -3.51 13.79
CA LEU A 2 -9.18 -4.25 14.03
C LEU A 2 -8.81 -5.25 12.91
N LEU A 3 -9.79 -6.00 12.39
CA LEU A 3 -9.58 -6.97 11.30
C LEU A 3 -9.16 -6.31 9.98
N ILE A 4 -9.69 -5.12 9.67
CA ILE A 4 -9.36 -4.39 8.44
C ILE A 4 -7.91 -3.93 8.47
N PHE A 5 -7.45 -3.39 9.61
CA PHE A 5 -6.06 -3.02 9.79
C PHE A 5 -5.14 -4.25 9.75
N GLY A 6 -5.51 -5.35 10.42
CA GLY A 6 -4.74 -6.60 10.35
C GLY A 6 -4.59 -7.14 8.93
N PHE A 7 -5.64 -7.06 8.12
CA PHE A 7 -5.59 -7.44 6.71
C PHE A 7 -4.74 -6.45 5.89
N ALA A 8 -4.82 -5.16 6.18
CA ALA A 8 -4.00 -4.16 5.51
C ALA A 8 -2.50 -4.35 5.73
N PHE A 9 -2.07 -4.86 6.89
CA PHE A 9 -0.66 -5.23 7.14
C PHE A 9 -0.15 -6.34 6.22
N GLN A 10 -1.02 -7.07 5.52
CA GLN A 10 -0.61 -8.03 4.49
C GLN A 10 -0.23 -7.36 3.17
N LEU A 11 -0.62 -6.10 2.95
CA LEU A 11 -0.34 -5.36 1.72
C LEU A 11 1.16 -5.29 1.39
N PRO A 12 2.08 -4.90 2.31
CA PRO A 12 3.51 -4.84 2.01
C PRO A 12 4.09 -6.22 1.64
N VAL A 13 3.64 -7.28 2.31
CA VAL A 13 4.08 -8.66 2.05
C VAL A 13 3.59 -9.13 0.67
N ALA A 14 2.33 -8.84 0.33
CA ALA A 14 1.77 -9.15 -0.97
C ALA A 14 2.50 -8.39 -2.09
N MET A 15 2.77 -7.10 -1.91
CA MET A 15 3.53 -6.29 -2.87
C MET A 15 4.92 -6.87 -3.10
N TRP A 16 5.61 -7.24 -2.02
CA TRP A 16 6.93 -7.86 -2.08
C TRP A 16 6.88 -9.20 -2.84
N ALA A 17 5.95 -10.08 -2.48
CA ALA A 17 5.80 -11.39 -3.12
C ALA A 17 5.54 -11.26 -4.63
N LEU A 18 4.61 -10.39 -5.03
CA LEU A 18 4.29 -10.13 -6.45
C LEU A 18 5.48 -9.57 -7.24
N THR A 19 6.33 -8.78 -6.57
CA THR A 19 7.53 -8.24 -7.21
C THR A 19 8.63 -9.30 -7.30
N LYS A 20 8.79 -10.14 -6.26
CA LYS A 20 9.79 -11.21 -6.22
C LYS A 20 9.52 -12.30 -7.25
N THR A 21 8.24 -12.62 -7.49
CA THR A 21 7.80 -13.55 -8.54
C THR A 21 7.86 -12.96 -9.95
N ARG A 22 8.28 -11.68 -10.09
CA ARG A 22 8.34 -10.93 -11.36
C ARG A 22 7.00 -10.75 -12.07
N ILE A 23 5.88 -10.91 -11.35
CA ILE A 23 4.54 -10.61 -11.88
C ILE A 23 4.42 -9.10 -12.15
N VAL A 24 5.01 -8.28 -11.27
CA VAL A 24 5.10 -6.84 -11.43
C VAL A 24 6.54 -6.35 -11.30
N ASN A 25 6.86 -5.25 -11.98
CA ASN A 25 8.17 -4.59 -11.83
C ASN A 25 8.23 -3.80 -10.52
N SER A 26 9.41 -3.63 -9.92
CA SER A 26 9.62 -2.77 -8.75
C SER A 26 9.11 -1.34 -8.91
N ASN A 27 9.11 -0.79 -10.14
CA ASN A 27 8.61 0.56 -10.39
C ASN A 27 7.08 0.63 -10.49
N PHE A 28 6.40 -0.51 -10.72
CA PHE A 28 4.94 -0.58 -10.87
C PHE A 28 4.22 0.11 -9.71
N TRP A 29 4.65 -0.13 -8.48
CA TRP A 29 4.03 0.46 -7.29
C TRP A 29 4.25 1.97 -7.19
N LYS A 30 5.39 2.49 -7.67
CA LYS A 30 5.63 3.94 -7.69
C LYS A 30 4.82 4.63 -8.78
N ASP A 31 4.80 4.03 -9.96
CA ASP A 31 4.11 4.57 -11.14
C ASP A 31 2.59 4.61 -10.96
N ASN A 32 2.05 3.70 -10.14
CA ASN A 32 0.63 3.59 -9.85
C ASN A 32 0.18 4.25 -8.54
N LEU A 33 1.05 5.03 -7.87
CA LEU A 33 0.74 5.64 -6.58
C LEU A 33 -0.51 6.54 -6.64
N ARG A 34 -0.70 7.28 -7.74
CA ARG A 34 -1.90 8.10 -7.96
C ARG A 34 -3.19 7.28 -7.96
N TYR A 35 -3.17 6.08 -8.54
CA TYR A 35 -4.34 5.20 -8.62
C TYR A 35 -4.64 4.59 -7.26
N VAL A 36 -3.60 4.22 -6.50
CA VAL A 36 -3.78 3.71 -5.13
C VAL A 36 -4.36 4.77 -4.21
N VAL A 37 -3.90 6.03 -4.29
CA VAL A 37 -4.48 7.13 -3.50
C VAL A 37 -5.97 7.28 -3.80
N ILE A 38 -6.35 7.34 -5.09
CA ILE A 38 -7.75 7.49 -5.50
C ILE A 38 -8.58 6.30 -4.98
N PHE A 39 -8.09 5.07 -5.15
CA PHE A 39 -8.76 3.87 -4.69
C PHE A 39 -8.98 3.88 -3.17
N LEU A 40 -7.95 4.22 -2.39
CA LEU A 40 -8.04 4.28 -0.94
C LEU A 40 -8.99 5.38 -0.46
N VAL A 41 -8.99 6.55 -1.11
CA VAL A 41 -9.93 7.63 -0.82
C VAL A 41 -11.38 7.18 -1.07
N ILE A 42 -11.65 6.54 -2.21
CA ILE A 42 -12.99 6.01 -2.51
C ILE A 42 -13.41 4.97 -1.46
N LEU A 43 -12.53 4.02 -1.13
CA LEU A 43 -12.81 3.03 -0.08
C LEU A 43 -13.03 3.69 1.29
N GLY A 44 -12.23 4.69 1.63
CA GLY A 44 -12.36 5.42 2.88
C GLY A 44 -13.70 6.13 2.98
N ALA A 45 -14.15 6.79 1.91
CA ALA A 45 -15.44 7.47 1.87
C ALA A 45 -16.63 6.49 2.02
N ILE A 46 -16.51 5.27 1.48
CA ILE A 46 -17.51 4.20 1.66
C ILE A 46 -17.53 3.71 3.11
N ILE A 47 -16.37 3.54 3.74
CA ILE A 47 -16.25 3.04 5.12
C ILE A 47 -16.67 4.11 6.15
N THR A 48 -16.37 5.39 5.86
CA THR A 48 -16.60 6.53 6.77
C THR A 48 -17.47 7.60 6.10
N PRO A 49 -18.79 7.34 5.90
CA PRO A 49 -19.68 8.32 5.28
C PRO A 49 -20.06 9.40 6.30
N ASP A 50 -19.12 10.26 6.69
CA ASP A 50 -19.34 11.34 7.67
C ASP A 50 -19.48 12.73 7.01
N GLY A 51 -19.21 12.83 5.71
CA GLY A 51 -19.25 14.09 4.93
C GLY A 51 -18.14 15.10 5.26
N SER A 52 -17.37 14.89 6.34
CA SER A 52 -16.28 15.76 6.77
C SER A 52 -14.96 15.41 6.08
N GLY A 53 -14.77 14.14 5.72
CA GLY A 53 -13.55 13.63 5.13
C GLY A 53 -12.37 13.49 6.11
N ILE A 54 -12.49 13.98 7.35
CA ILE A 54 -11.41 13.91 8.36
C ILE A 54 -11.23 12.45 8.82
N THR A 55 -12.33 11.78 9.16
CA THR A 55 -12.28 10.39 9.64
C THR A 55 -11.77 9.43 8.56
N MET A 56 -12.05 9.73 7.30
CA MET A 56 -11.52 9.01 6.14
C MET A 56 -9.99 9.02 6.11
N TRP A 57 -9.35 10.16 6.35
CA TRP A 57 -7.90 10.26 6.34
C TRP A 57 -7.22 9.46 7.47
N PHE A 58 -7.90 9.23 8.60
CA PHE A 58 -7.41 8.30 9.63
C PHE A 58 -7.41 6.84 9.19
N VAL A 59 -8.23 6.47 8.20
CA VAL A 59 -8.19 5.14 7.57
C VAL A 59 -7.17 5.10 6.43
N VAL A 60 -7.23 6.09 5.53
CA VAL A 60 -6.38 6.14 4.33
C VAL A 60 -4.92 6.38 4.67
N GLY A 61 -4.62 7.24 5.66
CA GLY A 61 -3.26 7.59 6.07
C GLY A 61 -2.40 6.38 6.43
N PRO A 62 -2.84 5.51 7.37
CA PRO A 62 -2.13 4.28 7.70
C PRO A 62 -1.98 3.32 6.51
N LEU A 63 -2.98 3.22 5.64
CA LEU A 63 -2.90 2.35 4.45
C LEU A 63 -1.87 2.86 3.43
N MET A 64 -1.84 4.18 3.21
CA MET A 64 -0.83 4.84 2.39
C MET A 64 0.58 4.65 2.96
N LEU A 65 0.73 4.73 4.29
CA LEU A 65 2.00 4.46 4.96
C LEU A 65 2.48 3.03 4.69
N LEU A 66 1.59 2.04 4.84
CA LEU A 66 1.91 0.63 4.54
C LEU A 66 2.32 0.43 3.08
N TYR A 67 1.64 1.09 2.15
CA TYR A 67 2.01 1.03 0.73
C TYR A 67 3.43 1.55 0.48
N VAL A 68 3.78 2.69 1.08
CA VAL A 68 5.14 3.27 0.97
C VAL A 68 6.18 2.38 1.65
N ILE A 69 5.87 1.79 2.81
CA ILE A 69 6.73 0.81 3.47
C ILE A 69 6.99 -0.39 2.56
N GLY A 70 5.96 -0.92 1.89
CA GLY A 70 6.08 -2.01 0.92
C GLY A 70 7.01 -1.65 -0.24
N ILE A 71 6.87 -0.44 -0.79
CA ILE A 71 7.75 0.09 -1.84
C ILE A 71 9.21 0.17 -1.37
N ILE A 72 9.46 0.60 -0.14
CA ILE A 72 10.82 0.68 0.43
C ILE A 72 11.39 -0.72 0.66
N ALA A 73 10.62 -1.63 1.24
CA ALA A 73 11.03 -3.01 1.50
C ALA A 73 11.46 -3.74 0.21
N ILE A 74 10.67 -3.60 -0.86
CA ILE A 74 11.02 -4.13 -2.19
C ILE A 74 12.36 -3.58 -2.69
N GLN A 75 12.57 -2.26 -2.58
CA GLN A 75 13.81 -1.64 -3.04
C GLN A 75 15.03 -2.12 -2.25
N ILE A 76 14.89 -2.30 -0.93
CA ILE A 76 15.94 -2.82 -0.08
C ILE A 76 16.28 -4.27 -0.49
N ASP A 77 15.28 -5.14 -0.62
CA ASP A 77 15.48 -6.54 -1.02
C ASP A 77 16.17 -6.67 -2.40
N LEU A 78 15.76 -5.86 -3.37
CA LEU A 78 16.36 -5.87 -4.70
C LEU A 78 17.81 -5.35 -4.71
N ARG A 79 18.15 -4.39 -3.85
CA ARG A 79 19.54 -3.93 -3.68
C ARG A 79 20.43 -5.02 -3.10
N ILE A 80 19.92 -5.77 -2.11
CA ILE A 80 20.64 -6.88 -1.47
C ILE A 80 20.85 -8.01 -2.49
N THR A 81 19.79 -8.40 -3.21
CA THR A 81 19.86 -9.50 -4.19
C THR A 81 20.78 -9.18 -5.36
N LYS A 82 20.92 -7.91 -5.76
CA LYS A 82 21.82 -7.52 -6.86
C LYS A 82 23.31 -7.63 -6.50
N TYR A 83 23.66 -7.66 -5.22
CA TYR A 83 25.04 -7.69 -4.72
C TYR A 83 25.52 -9.10 -4.36
N ASN A 84 24.67 -10.11 -4.55
CA ASN A 84 24.90 -11.50 -4.17
C ASN A 84 24.75 -12.41 -5.40
#